data_AF-A0AAE2B085-F1
#
_entry.id   AF-A0AAE2B085-F1
#
_cell.length_a   1.000
_cell.length_b   1.000
_cell.length_c   1.000
_cell.angle_alpha   90.00
_cell.angle_beta   90.00
_cell.angle_gamma   90.00
#
_symmetry.space_group_name_H-M   'P 1'
#
loop_
_entity.id
_entity.type
_entity.pdbx_description
1 polymer ?
#
loop_
_entity_poly.entity_id
_entity_poly.type
_entity_poly.pdbx_seq_one_letter_code
_entity_poly.pdbx_strand_id
1 'polypeptide(L)'
;MTDKPQVPARPADESASESLEAAAVAAYLEAHPDFFVEHEELLPSLRIPHRRGDTVSLVERQMTILRDRNIEMRHRLSHLMDVARDNDRLFEKTRRLILALMDASTLEDVVISVEDSLRQDFQVPFVSLILLGDNPAPVGRWVTHADAQTAIGGLLTEGKSVSGSLREHELDFLFGEEQRQQIGSTAVVAVSHQGIHGILAIASRDPQHYKSSVGTLFLSYIAEVMGRVLPRVNSSLRSVR
;
A
#
# COMPACT_ATOMS: atom_id res chain seq x y z
N MET A 1 78.99 12.96 20.39
CA MET A 1 78.93 14.27 19.73
C MET A 1 77.83 14.20 18.69
N THR A 2 76.69 14.84 18.96
CA THR A 2 75.59 15.24 18.08
C THR A 2 74.49 15.73 19.03
N ASP A 3 74.58 16.96 19.53
CA ASP A 3 74.12 18.22 18.92
C ASP A 3 72.59 18.34 18.87
N LYS A 4 72.08 19.36 19.57
CA LYS A 4 70.65 19.69 19.75
C LYS A 4 70.12 20.42 18.51
N PRO A 5 68.79 20.52 18.37
CA PRO A 5 68.22 21.84 18.06
C PRO A 5 67.25 22.28 19.14
N GLN A 6 67.54 23.47 19.65
CA GLN A 6 66.79 24.24 20.62
C GLN A 6 65.71 25.04 19.88
N VAL A 7 64.44 24.82 20.22
CA VAL A 7 63.33 25.67 19.79
C VAL A 7 63.32 26.93 20.67
N PRO A 8 63.21 28.16 20.13
CA PRO A 8 63.26 29.37 20.93
C PRO A 8 62.03 29.48 21.84
N ALA A 9 62.26 29.79 23.11
CA ALA A 9 61.22 30.07 24.08
C ALA A 9 60.48 31.38 23.70
N ARG A 10 59.16 31.31 23.56
CA ARG A 10 58.28 32.49 23.58
C ARG A 10 58.38 33.15 24.97
N PRO A 11 58.37 34.49 25.06
CA PRO A 11 58.51 35.19 26.34
C PRO A 11 57.32 34.88 27.25
N ALA A 12 57.60 34.55 28.51
CA ALA A 12 56.61 34.11 29.49
C ALA A 12 55.61 35.20 29.94
N ASP A 13 55.88 36.47 29.62
CA ASP A 13 55.09 37.64 30.06
C ASP A 13 53.72 37.79 29.39
N GLU A 14 53.53 37.33 28.14
CA GLU A 14 52.23 37.47 27.44
C GLU A 14 51.12 36.63 28.11
N SER A 15 51.47 35.44 28.60
CA SER A 15 50.50 34.50 29.21
C SER A 15 49.92 34.98 30.56
N ALA A 16 50.69 35.76 31.32
CA ALA A 16 50.24 36.31 32.61
C ALA A 16 49.31 37.51 32.43
N SER A 17 49.52 38.33 31.38
CA SER A 17 48.63 39.44 31.01
C SER A 17 47.30 38.94 30.45
N GLU A 18 47.31 37.95 29.55
CA GLU A 18 46.08 37.37 28.97
C GLU A 18 45.18 36.73 30.05
N SER A 19 45.78 36.12 31.08
CA SER A 19 45.00 35.50 32.17
C SER A 19 44.34 36.51 33.12
N LEU A 20 45.01 37.64 33.41
CA LEU A 20 44.43 38.74 34.18
C LEU A 20 43.30 39.44 33.40
N GLU A 21 43.47 39.60 32.09
CA GLU A 21 42.43 40.14 31.21
C GLU A 21 41.23 39.20 31.11
N ALA A 22 41.45 37.89 31.00
CA ALA A 22 40.38 36.89 31.03
C ALA A 22 39.58 36.92 32.34
N ALA A 23 40.25 37.09 33.48
CA ALA A 23 39.60 37.21 34.79
C ALA A 23 38.76 38.49 34.88
N ALA A 24 39.23 39.60 34.30
CA ALA A 24 38.48 40.86 34.25
C ALA A 24 37.24 40.74 33.35
N VAL A 25 37.35 40.09 32.19
CA VAL A 25 36.21 39.83 31.29
C VAL A 25 35.18 38.92 31.96
N ALA A 26 35.61 37.90 32.69
CA ALA A 26 34.71 37.03 33.44
C ALA A 26 33.92 37.79 34.52
N ALA A 27 34.60 38.59 35.34
CA ALA A 27 33.95 39.42 36.37
C ALA A 27 32.96 40.44 35.77
N TYR A 28 33.29 40.98 34.59
CA TYR A 28 32.43 41.91 33.87
C TYR A 28 31.13 41.25 33.37
N LEU A 29 31.24 40.05 32.76
CA LEU A 29 30.08 39.27 32.30
C LEU A 29 29.21 38.78 33.45
N GLU A 30 29.79 38.45 34.61
CA GLU A 30 29.01 38.10 35.82
C GLU A 30 28.20 39.29 36.36
N ALA A 31 28.74 40.50 36.28
CA ALA A 31 28.04 41.71 36.71
C ALA A 31 26.97 42.19 35.71
N HIS A 32 26.99 41.73 34.46
CA HIS A 32 26.10 42.16 33.38
C HIS A 32 25.47 40.96 32.65
N PRO A 33 24.47 40.29 33.26
CA PRO A 33 23.87 39.08 32.70
C PRO A 33 23.14 39.30 31.36
N ASP A 34 22.67 40.52 31.09
CA ASP A 34 21.94 40.88 29.87
C ASP A 34 22.88 41.28 28.70
N PHE A 35 24.20 41.25 28.91
CA PHE A 35 25.19 41.72 27.95
C PHE A 35 25.06 41.11 26.54
N PHE A 36 24.75 39.81 26.44
CA PHE A 36 24.57 39.14 25.14
C PHE A 36 23.18 39.34 24.51
N VAL A 37 22.23 39.89 25.26
CA VAL A 37 20.93 40.34 24.74
C VAL A 37 21.06 41.72 24.12
N GLU A 38 21.89 42.58 24.72
CA GLU A 38 22.17 43.93 24.18
C GLU A 38 23.18 43.90 23.03
N HIS A 39 23.99 42.84 22.94
CA HIS A 39 25.02 42.65 21.91
C HIS A 39 24.84 41.31 21.15
N GLU A 40 23.64 41.08 20.62
CA GLU A 40 23.31 39.87 19.85
C GLU A 40 24.25 39.64 18.65
N GLU A 41 24.81 40.71 18.08
CA GLU A 41 25.76 40.69 16.97
C GLU A 41 27.07 39.93 17.29
N LEU A 42 27.39 39.71 18.56
CA LEU A 42 28.58 38.98 18.98
C LEU A 42 28.39 37.46 18.95
N LEU A 43 27.14 36.97 19.09
CA LEU A 43 26.83 35.54 19.16
C LEU A 43 27.25 34.71 17.93
N PRO A 44 27.09 35.19 16.67
CA PRO A 44 27.54 34.46 15.49
C PRO A 44 29.07 34.29 15.40
N SER A 45 29.83 35.19 16.05
CA SER A 45 31.29 35.21 16.03
C SER A 45 31.92 34.36 17.14
N LEU A 46 31.16 34.06 18.18
CA LEU A 46 31.58 33.26 19.33
C LEU A 46 31.56 31.76 19.01
N ARG A 47 32.74 31.14 18.97
CA ARG A 47 32.85 29.68 19.00
C ARG A 47 32.72 29.20 20.43
N ILE A 48 31.50 28.87 20.86
CA ILE A 48 31.23 28.22 22.15
C ILE A 48 31.15 26.70 21.93
N PRO A 49 32.20 25.92 22.20
CA PRO A 49 32.17 24.48 22.07
C PRO A 49 31.32 23.92 23.20
N HIS A 50 30.15 23.38 22.89
CA HIS A 50 29.30 22.73 23.87
C HIS A 50 29.92 21.40 24.30
N ARG A 51 30.71 21.39 25.38
CA ARG A 51 31.16 20.17 26.05
C ARG A 51 30.20 19.82 27.19
N ARG A 52 29.38 18.81 26.90
CA ARG A 52 28.46 17.99 27.72
C ARG A 52 28.64 18.03 29.25
N GLY A 53 27.49 18.13 29.93
CA GLY A 53 27.22 17.58 31.26
C GLY A 53 25.76 17.12 31.36
N ASP A 54 25.53 15.80 31.26
CA ASP A 54 24.36 14.99 31.69
C ASP A 54 22.89 15.44 31.57
N THR A 55 22.57 16.56 30.92
CA THR A 55 21.18 16.98 30.70
C THR A 55 20.92 17.19 29.22
N VAL A 56 20.09 16.31 28.63
CA VAL A 56 19.55 16.53 27.28
C VAL A 56 18.63 17.74 27.35
N SER A 57 18.92 18.81 26.61
CA SER A 57 18.05 19.99 26.54
C SER A 57 16.64 19.56 26.13
N LEU A 58 15.64 19.94 26.93
CA LEU A 58 14.24 19.61 26.67
C LEU A 58 13.83 20.07 25.26
N VAL A 59 14.38 21.19 24.81
CA VAL A 59 14.14 21.78 23.48
C VAL A 59 14.79 20.94 22.37
N GLU A 60 16.00 20.44 22.55
CA GLU A 60 16.64 19.54 21.58
C GLU A 60 15.89 18.21 21.48
N ARG A 61 15.43 17.67 22.62
CA ARG A 61 14.61 16.46 22.66
C ARG A 61 13.25 16.70 21.98
N GLN A 62 12.59 17.83 22.24
CA GLN A 62 11.34 18.22 21.59
C GLN A 62 11.51 18.41 20.09
N MET A 63 12.59 19.07 19.65
CA MET A 63 12.87 19.28 18.22
C MET A 63 13.13 17.97 17.50
N THR A 64 13.84 17.03 18.15
CA THR A 64 14.06 15.68 17.61
C THR A 64 12.73 14.94 17.46
N ILE A 65 11.88 14.92 18.50
CA ILE A 65 10.56 14.28 18.46
C ILE A 65 9.67 14.90 17.36
N LEU A 66 9.68 16.22 17.21
CA LEU A 66 8.91 16.91 16.18
C LEU A 66 9.41 16.56 14.77
N ARG A 67 10.72 16.44 14.56
CA ARG A 67 11.30 16.01 13.29
C ARG A 67 10.91 14.57 12.97
N ASP A 68 11.04 13.65 13.92
CA ASP A 68 10.67 12.25 13.75
C ASP A 68 9.18 12.12 13.39
N ARG A 69 8.33 12.85 14.10
CA ARG A 69 6.88 12.88 13.82
C ARG A 69 6.55 13.50 12.47
N ASN A 70 7.29 14.54 12.06
CA ASN A 70 7.12 15.14 10.74
C ASN A 70 7.50 14.17 9.62
N ILE A 71 8.61 13.44 9.77
CA ILE A 71 9.05 12.40 8.84
C ILE A 71 8.01 11.29 8.77
N GLU A 72 7.52 10.80 9.91
CA GLU A 72 6.46 9.79 9.97
C GLU A 72 5.18 10.26 9.28
N MET A 73 4.74 11.50 9.53
CA MET A 73 3.58 12.09 8.86
C MET A 73 3.77 12.18 7.34
N ARG A 74 4.96 12.58 6.86
CA ARG A 74 5.26 12.63 5.42
C ARG A 74 5.20 11.24 4.80
N HIS A 75 5.72 10.21 5.48
CA HIS A 75 5.61 8.83 5.01
C HIS A 75 4.16 8.36 4.93
N ARG A 76 3.35 8.64 5.96
CA ARG A 76 1.91 8.30 5.95
C ARG A 76 1.17 9.03 4.84
N LEU A 77 1.46 10.32 4.62
CA LEU A 77 0.85 11.10 3.53
C LEU A 77 1.22 10.54 2.16
N SER A 78 2.50 10.21 1.94
CA SER A 78 2.96 9.57 0.70
C SER A 78 2.22 8.26 0.46
N HIS A 79 2.13 7.41 1.48
CA HIS A 79 1.41 6.14 1.39
C HIS A 79 -0.08 6.34 1.03
N LEU A 80 -0.75 7.32 1.64
CA LEU A 80 -2.15 7.63 1.29
C LEU A 80 -2.29 8.14 -0.15
N MET A 81 -1.34 8.95 -0.63
CA MET A 81 -1.32 9.40 -2.03
C MET A 81 -1.12 8.24 -3.01
N ASP A 82 -0.25 7.29 -2.68
CA ASP A 82 -0.02 6.09 -3.49
C ASP A 82 -1.29 5.23 -3.57
N VAL A 83 -1.93 4.98 -2.42
CA VAL A 83 -3.21 4.25 -2.35
C VAL A 83 -4.31 4.98 -3.13
N ALA A 84 -4.40 6.31 -3.02
CA ALA A 84 -5.38 7.09 -3.78
C ALA A 84 -5.15 6.97 -5.30
N ARG A 85 -3.89 7.06 -5.74
CA ARG A 85 -3.53 6.93 -7.16
C ARG A 85 -3.83 5.53 -7.71
N ASP A 86 -3.59 4.50 -6.92
CA ASP A 86 -3.91 3.12 -7.31
C ASP A 86 -5.43 2.89 -7.35
N ASN A 87 -6.18 3.46 -6.42
CA ASN A 87 -7.65 3.43 -6.44
C ASN A 87 -8.22 4.14 -7.68
N ASP A 88 -7.70 5.31 -8.05
CA ASP A 88 -8.13 6.02 -9.26
C ASP A 88 -7.87 5.18 -10.52
N ARG A 89 -6.72 4.51 -10.58
CA ARG A 89 -6.39 3.59 -11.68
C ARG A 89 -7.34 2.40 -11.75
N LEU A 90 -7.65 1.79 -10.61
CA LEU A 90 -8.60 0.68 -10.54
C LEU A 90 -10.00 1.15 -10.96
N PHE A 91 -10.44 2.31 -10.50
CA PHE A 91 -11.72 2.91 -10.89
C PHE A 91 -11.82 3.12 -12.40
N GLU A 92 -10.81 3.71 -13.04
CA GLU A 92 -10.82 3.91 -14.50
C GLU A 92 -10.83 2.59 -15.29
N LYS A 93 -10.11 1.56 -14.81
CA LYS A 93 -10.14 0.22 -15.41
C LYS A 93 -11.52 -0.42 -15.27
N THR A 94 -12.12 -0.35 -14.07
CA THR A 94 -13.47 -0.87 -13.81
C THR A 94 -14.50 -0.15 -14.66
N ARG A 95 -14.43 1.19 -14.77
CA ARG A 95 -15.31 1.98 -15.63
C ARG A 95 -15.22 1.54 -17.09
N ARG A 96 -14.00 1.37 -17.63
CA ARG A 96 -13.80 0.88 -19.01
C ARG A 96 -14.39 -0.50 -19.21
N LEU A 97 -14.15 -1.43 -18.29
CA LEU A 97 -14.71 -2.79 -18.36
C LEU A 97 -16.24 -2.76 -18.32
N ILE A 98 -16.85 -1.97 -17.42
CA ILE A 98 -18.32 -1.85 -17.34
C ILE A 98 -18.90 -1.37 -18.67
N LEU A 99 -18.29 -0.35 -19.30
CA LEU A 99 -18.74 0.14 -20.60
C LEU A 99 -18.61 -0.95 -21.68
N ALA A 100 -17.48 -1.66 -21.73
CA ALA A 100 -17.30 -2.79 -22.66
C ALA A 100 -18.36 -3.89 -22.45
N LEU A 101 -18.71 -4.21 -21.20
CA LEU A 101 -19.77 -5.16 -20.88
C LEU A 101 -21.16 -4.68 -21.28
N MET A 102 -21.41 -3.37 -21.25
CA MET A 102 -22.68 -2.80 -21.70
C MET A 102 -22.84 -2.86 -23.23
N ASP A 103 -21.73 -2.75 -23.95
CA ASP A 103 -21.67 -2.81 -25.42
C ASP A 103 -21.59 -4.25 -25.96
N ALA A 104 -21.24 -5.22 -25.10
CA ALA A 104 -21.15 -6.63 -25.45
C ALA A 104 -22.48 -7.19 -25.97
N SER A 105 -22.43 -7.86 -27.11
CA SER A 105 -23.62 -8.39 -27.81
C SER A 105 -23.76 -9.90 -27.67
N THR A 106 -22.67 -10.60 -27.39
CA THR A 106 -22.63 -12.06 -27.24
C THR A 106 -22.03 -12.47 -25.89
N LEU A 107 -22.24 -13.73 -25.51
CA LEU A 107 -21.58 -14.31 -24.34
C LEU A 107 -20.05 -14.31 -24.50
N GLU A 108 -19.57 -14.56 -25.71
CA GLU A 108 -18.14 -14.53 -26.04
C GLU A 108 -17.51 -13.17 -25.77
N ASP A 109 -18.16 -12.09 -26.22
CA ASP A 109 -17.71 -10.72 -25.95
C ASP A 109 -17.59 -10.46 -24.45
N VAL A 110 -18.55 -10.93 -23.66
CA VAL A 110 -18.55 -10.77 -22.20
C VAL A 110 -17.38 -11.52 -21.57
N VAL A 111 -17.22 -12.81 -21.88
CA VAL A 111 -16.15 -13.64 -21.31
C VAL A 111 -14.78 -13.06 -21.67
N ILE A 112 -14.55 -12.76 -22.95
CA ILE A 112 -13.30 -12.17 -23.43
C ILE A 112 -13.03 -10.83 -22.75
N SER A 113 -14.02 -9.93 -22.70
CA SER A 113 -13.84 -8.60 -22.09
C SER A 113 -13.43 -8.68 -20.63
N VAL A 114 -14.04 -9.60 -19.86
CA VAL A 114 -13.72 -9.79 -18.43
C VAL A 114 -12.34 -10.41 -18.26
N GLU A 115 -12.04 -11.50 -18.97
CA GLU A 115 -10.76 -12.18 -18.83
C GLU A 115 -9.60 -11.30 -19.29
N ASP A 116 -9.72 -10.63 -20.44
CA ASP A 116 -8.69 -9.74 -20.95
C ASP A 116 -8.50 -8.53 -20.07
N SER A 117 -9.58 -7.89 -19.59
CA SER A 117 -9.42 -6.75 -18.69
C SER A 117 -8.75 -7.21 -17.39
N LEU A 118 -9.20 -8.29 -16.76
CA LEU A 118 -8.58 -8.76 -15.51
C LEU A 118 -7.11 -9.16 -15.68
N ARG A 119 -6.74 -9.81 -16.79
CA ARG A 119 -5.36 -10.23 -17.05
C ARG A 119 -4.46 -9.09 -17.52
N GLN A 120 -4.93 -8.25 -18.43
CA GLN A 120 -4.11 -7.24 -19.11
C GLN A 120 -4.20 -5.87 -18.44
N ASP A 121 -5.41 -5.37 -18.18
CA ASP A 121 -5.61 -4.07 -17.52
C ASP A 121 -5.30 -4.17 -16.03
N PHE A 122 -5.97 -5.07 -15.30
CA PHE A 122 -5.80 -5.23 -13.86
C PHE A 122 -4.53 -5.99 -13.47
N GLN A 123 -3.86 -6.64 -14.43
CA GLN A 123 -2.62 -7.38 -14.23
C GLN A 123 -2.75 -8.48 -13.17
N VAL A 124 -3.92 -9.11 -13.10
CA VAL A 124 -4.19 -10.20 -12.16
C VAL A 124 -3.48 -11.47 -12.67
N PRO A 125 -2.60 -12.08 -11.86
CA PRO A 125 -1.85 -13.27 -12.29
C PRO A 125 -2.73 -14.48 -12.57
N PHE A 126 -3.77 -14.67 -11.77
CA PHE A 126 -4.66 -15.82 -11.83
C PHE A 126 -6.10 -15.35 -11.87
N VAL A 127 -6.80 -15.66 -12.95
CA VAL A 127 -8.20 -15.31 -13.19
C VAL A 127 -8.95 -16.59 -13.54
N SER A 128 -10.11 -16.77 -12.91
CA SER A 128 -11.03 -17.86 -13.19
C SER A 128 -12.46 -17.33 -13.25
N LEU A 129 -13.08 -17.48 -14.43
CA LEU A 129 -14.49 -17.23 -14.64
C LEU A 129 -15.16 -18.56 -14.97
N ILE A 130 -16.10 -18.98 -14.11
CA ILE A 130 -16.86 -20.21 -14.31
C ILE A 130 -18.33 -19.85 -14.40
N LEU A 131 -18.98 -20.23 -15.50
CA LEU A 131 -20.40 -20.06 -15.71
C LEU A 131 -21.16 -21.30 -15.21
N LEU A 132 -22.31 -21.08 -14.58
CA LEU A 132 -23.16 -22.16 -14.06
C LEU A 132 -24.37 -22.34 -14.97
N GLY A 133 -24.57 -23.55 -15.48
CA GLY A 133 -25.78 -23.91 -16.22
C GLY A 133 -25.72 -25.30 -16.85
N ASP A 134 -26.90 -25.84 -17.14
CA ASP A 134 -27.06 -27.21 -17.64
C ASP A 134 -26.86 -27.35 -19.15
N ASN A 135 -26.81 -26.23 -19.87
CA ASN A 135 -26.57 -26.19 -21.32
C ASN A 135 -25.34 -25.34 -21.63
N PRO A 136 -24.13 -25.93 -21.59
CA PRO A 136 -22.89 -25.19 -21.77
C PRO A 136 -22.75 -24.66 -23.20
N ALA A 137 -22.30 -23.41 -23.31
CA ALA A 137 -21.87 -22.83 -24.58
C ALA A 137 -20.41 -23.26 -24.88
N PRO A 138 -19.94 -23.20 -26.14
CA PRO A 138 -18.55 -23.52 -26.50
C PRO A 138 -17.53 -22.45 -26.04
N VAL A 139 -17.96 -21.50 -25.22
CA VAL A 139 -17.19 -20.33 -24.79
C VAL A 139 -17.12 -20.33 -23.26
N GLY A 140 -15.91 -20.14 -22.75
CA GLY A 140 -15.64 -20.07 -21.31
C GLY A 140 -15.75 -21.44 -20.62
N ARG A 141 -15.51 -21.45 -19.32
CA ARG A 141 -15.61 -22.66 -18.50
C ARG A 141 -17.02 -22.78 -17.91
N TRP A 142 -17.64 -23.94 -18.10
CA TRP A 142 -18.99 -24.23 -17.61
C TRP A 142 -18.99 -25.38 -16.62
N VAL A 143 -19.86 -25.28 -15.61
CA VAL A 143 -20.14 -26.35 -14.65
C VAL A 143 -21.64 -26.38 -14.33
N THR A 144 -22.14 -27.53 -13.87
CA THR A 144 -23.52 -27.61 -13.38
C THR A 144 -23.64 -26.94 -12.02
N HIS A 145 -24.85 -26.52 -11.65
CA HIS A 145 -25.12 -26.00 -10.31
C HIS A 145 -24.84 -27.04 -9.22
N ALA A 146 -25.08 -28.32 -9.48
CA ALA A 146 -24.82 -29.41 -8.53
C ALA A 146 -23.32 -29.59 -8.26
N ASP A 147 -22.49 -29.57 -9.30
CA ASP A 147 -21.04 -29.72 -9.17
C ASP A 147 -20.43 -28.51 -8.45
N ALA A 148 -20.87 -27.31 -8.80
CA ALA A 148 -20.43 -26.08 -8.14
C ALA A 148 -20.82 -26.07 -6.66
N GLN A 149 -22.05 -26.49 -6.34
CA GLN A 149 -22.51 -26.56 -4.95
C GLN A 149 -21.68 -27.55 -4.13
N THR A 150 -21.25 -28.66 -4.74
CA THR A 150 -20.45 -29.69 -4.08
C THR A 150 -19.01 -29.22 -3.85
N ALA A 151 -18.41 -28.54 -4.82
CA ALA A 151 -17.02 -28.11 -4.74
C ALA A 151 -16.82 -26.80 -3.96
N ILE A 152 -17.71 -25.82 -4.13
CA ILE A 152 -17.53 -24.44 -3.67
C ILE A 152 -18.82 -23.82 -3.11
N GLY A 153 -19.78 -24.64 -2.63
CA GLY A 153 -21.08 -24.15 -2.16
C GLY A 153 -21.01 -23.08 -1.06
N GLY A 154 -19.95 -23.07 -0.25
CA GLY A 154 -19.71 -22.01 0.75
C GLY A 154 -19.36 -20.64 0.15
N LEU A 155 -18.87 -20.61 -1.09
CA LEU A 155 -18.46 -19.40 -1.82
C LEU A 155 -19.58 -18.86 -2.72
N LEU A 156 -20.61 -19.67 -3.02
CA LEU A 156 -21.77 -19.31 -3.83
C LEU A 156 -22.81 -18.52 -3.02
N THR A 157 -22.36 -17.48 -2.30
CA THR A 157 -23.23 -16.60 -1.53
C THR A 157 -23.52 -15.33 -2.32
N GLU A 158 -24.81 -14.99 -2.49
CA GLU A 158 -25.21 -13.76 -3.18
C GLU A 158 -24.71 -12.50 -2.47
N GLY A 159 -24.19 -11.54 -3.25
CA GLY A 159 -23.87 -10.18 -2.77
C GLY A 159 -22.68 -10.06 -1.82
N LYS A 160 -21.88 -11.11 -1.59
CA LYS A 160 -20.68 -11.04 -0.75
C LYS A 160 -19.47 -11.64 -1.44
N SER A 161 -18.39 -10.86 -1.54
CA SER A 161 -17.08 -11.39 -1.91
C SER A 161 -16.43 -12.09 -0.71
N VAL A 162 -15.85 -13.26 -0.94
CA VAL A 162 -15.00 -13.95 0.04
C VAL A 162 -13.54 -13.65 -0.32
N SER A 163 -12.72 -13.28 0.65
CA SER A 163 -11.32 -12.88 0.43
C SER A 163 -10.41 -13.56 1.44
N GLY A 164 -9.19 -13.89 1.02
CA GLY A 164 -8.17 -14.52 1.85
C GLY A 164 -7.69 -15.87 1.30
N SER A 165 -7.40 -16.81 2.19
CA SER A 165 -6.95 -18.16 1.84
C SER A 165 -8.16 -19.09 1.72
N LEU A 166 -8.28 -19.75 0.59
CA LEU A 166 -9.28 -20.79 0.36
C LEU A 166 -8.72 -22.16 0.74
N ARG A 167 -9.62 -23.14 0.81
CA ARG A 167 -9.28 -24.56 1.01
C ARG A 167 -8.69 -25.12 -0.27
N GLU A 168 -7.86 -26.16 -0.16
CA GLU A 168 -7.17 -26.74 -1.32
C GLU A 168 -8.14 -27.18 -2.43
N HIS A 169 -9.22 -27.87 -2.09
CA HIS A 169 -10.23 -28.31 -3.07
C HIS A 169 -10.94 -27.13 -3.76
N GLU A 170 -11.13 -26.01 -3.06
CA GLU A 170 -11.73 -24.80 -3.65
C GLU A 170 -10.74 -24.15 -4.65
N LEU A 171 -9.44 -24.13 -4.31
CA LEU A 171 -8.38 -23.66 -5.22
C LEU A 171 -8.26 -24.54 -6.45
N ASP A 172 -8.33 -25.86 -6.29
CA ASP A 172 -8.29 -26.81 -7.40
C ASP A 172 -9.46 -26.63 -8.34
N PHE A 173 -10.66 -26.50 -7.77
CA PHE A 173 -11.85 -26.25 -8.54
C PHE A 173 -11.75 -24.93 -9.31
N LEU A 174 -11.24 -23.86 -8.69
CA LEU A 174 -11.21 -22.54 -9.33
C LEU A 174 -10.05 -22.39 -10.33
N PHE A 175 -8.83 -22.75 -9.97
CA PHE A 175 -7.61 -22.42 -10.72
C PHE A 175 -6.85 -23.65 -11.26
N GLY A 176 -7.24 -24.86 -10.86
CA GLY A 176 -6.55 -26.10 -11.21
C GLY A 176 -5.37 -26.43 -10.30
N GLU A 177 -5.01 -27.71 -10.24
CA GLU A 177 -4.02 -28.24 -9.31
C GLU A 177 -2.61 -27.65 -9.52
N GLU A 178 -2.23 -27.40 -10.78
CA GLU A 178 -0.89 -26.89 -11.13
C GLU A 178 -0.60 -25.51 -10.54
N GLN A 179 -1.63 -24.67 -10.42
CA GLN A 179 -1.49 -23.27 -10.00
C GLN A 179 -1.61 -23.10 -8.48
N ARG A 180 -2.18 -24.09 -7.77
CA ARG A 180 -2.44 -24.06 -6.32
C ARG A 180 -1.23 -23.59 -5.51
N GLN A 181 -0.05 -24.13 -5.81
CA GLN A 181 1.18 -23.85 -5.05
C GLN A 181 1.69 -22.41 -5.18
N GLN A 182 1.25 -21.69 -6.22
CA GLN A 182 1.66 -20.31 -6.47
C GLN A 182 0.67 -19.30 -5.90
N ILE A 183 -0.48 -19.74 -5.40
CA ILE A 183 -1.54 -18.85 -4.91
C ILE A 183 -1.31 -18.54 -3.43
N GLY A 184 -1.08 -17.27 -3.12
CA GLY A 184 -0.93 -16.78 -1.75
C GLY A 184 -2.23 -16.22 -1.17
N SER A 185 -3.01 -15.49 -1.98
CA SER A 185 -4.30 -14.94 -1.58
C SER A 185 -5.29 -14.94 -2.73
N THR A 186 -6.58 -14.96 -2.39
CA THR A 186 -7.68 -15.03 -3.35
C THR A 186 -8.81 -14.07 -3.00
N ALA A 187 -9.59 -13.71 -4.01
CA ALA A 187 -10.87 -13.07 -3.86
C ALA A 187 -11.87 -13.72 -4.82
N VAL A 188 -13.05 -14.04 -4.30
CA VAL A 188 -14.07 -14.79 -5.01
C VAL A 188 -15.42 -14.11 -4.82
N VAL A 189 -16.20 -14.01 -5.90
CA VAL A 189 -17.55 -13.46 -5.86
C VAL A 189 -18.49 -14.24 -6.77
N ALA A 190 -19.69 -14.52 -6.27
CA ALA A 190 -20.75 -15.11 -7.07
C ALA A 190 -21.36 -14.06 -8.01
N VAL A 191 -21.44 -14.39 -9.29
CA VAL A 191 -22.13 -13.57 -10.31
C VAL A 191 -23.61 -13.91 -10.21
N SER A 192 -24.38 -13.04 -9.58
CA SER A 192 -25.79 -13.28 -9.27
C SER A 192 -26.68 -12.09 -9.62
N HIS A 193 -27.83 -12.39 -10.22
CA HIS A 193 -28.92 -11.44 -10.42
C HIS A 193 -30.20 -12.24 -10.71
N GLN A 194 -31.12 -12.28 -9.74
CA GLN A 194 -32.29 -13.16 -9.79
C GLN A 194 -31.93 -14.65 -9.90
N GLY A 195 -30.78 -15.06 -9.35
CA GLY A 195 -30.20 -16.40 -9.48
C GLY A 195 -28.68 -16.31 -9.68
N ILE A 196 -27.97 -17.41 -9.43
CA ILE A 196 -26.52 -17.51 -9.58
C ILE A 196 -26.18 -18.01 -10.99
N HIS A 197 -25.48 -17.17 -11.74
CA HIS A 197 -25.10 -17.40 -13.14
C HIS A 197 -23.65 -17.85 -13.30
N GLY A 198 -22.82 -17.56 -12.31
CA GLY A 198 -21.38 -17.72 -12.42
C GLY A 198 -20.65 -17.54 -11.10
N ILE A 199 -19.36 -17.82 -11.11
CA ILE A 199 -18.43 -17.38 -10.09
C ILE A 199 -17.21 -16.76 -10.76
N LEU A 200 -16.76 -15.63 -10.22
CA LEU A 200 -15.56 -14.94 -10.65
C LEU A 200 -14.55 -14.98 -9.50
N ALA A 201 -13.37 -15.51 -9.79
CA ALA A 201 -12.29 -15.65 -8.82
C ALA A 201 -11.00 -15.05 -9.38
N ILE A 202 -10.29 -14.33 -8.52
CA ILE A 202 -8.97 -13.78 -8.78
C ILE A 202 -8.01 -14.23 -7.69
N ALA A 203 -6.74 -14.41 -8.04
CA ALA A 203 -5.70 -14.80 -7.10
C ALA A 203 -4.38 -14.09 -7.38
N SER A 204 -3.60 -13.93 -6.31
CA SER A 204 -2.28 -13.31 -6.32
C SER A 204 -1.27 -14.24 -5.64
N ARG A 205 0.00 -14.11 -6.05
CA ARG A 205 1.12 -14.79 -5.39
C ARG A 205 1.41 -14.22 -4.01
N ASP A 206 1.07 -12.96 -3.78
CA ASP A 206 1.26 -12.30 -2.49
C ASP A 206 0.12 -12.68 -1.52
N PRO A 207 0.42 -13.29 -0.37
CA PRO A 207 -0.57 -13.63 0.63
C PRO A 207 -1.33 -12.44 1.21
N GLN A 208 -0.78 -11.22 1.18
CA GLN A 208 -1.38 -10.03 1.77
C GLN A 208 -2.28 -9.24 0.82
N HIS A 209 -2.20 -9.53 -0.49
CA HIS A 209 -2.81 -8.71 -1.52
C HIS A 209 -4.34 -8.64 -1.42
N TYR A 210 -5.02 -9.80 -1.28
CA TYR A 210 -6.48 -9.88 -1.17
C TYR A 210 -6.98 -10.15 0.26
N LYS A 211 -6.25 -9.74 1.30
CA LYS A 211 -6.72 -9.91 2.70
C LYS A 211 -7.71 -8.86 3.17
N SER A 212 -7.80 -7.71 2.50
CA SER A 212 -8.67 -6.61 2.90
C SER A 212 -9.87 -6.48 1.98
N SER A 213 -11.01 -6.17 2.56
CA SER A 213 -12.30 -5.99 1.88
C SER A 213 -12.27 -4.87 0.82
N VAL A 214 -11.35 -3.91 0.95
CA VAL A 214 -11.21 -2.78 0.02
C VAL A 214 -10.69 -3.25 -1.35
N GLY A 215 -9.78 -4.23 -1.36
CA GLY A 215 -9.25 -4.80 -2.60
C GLY A 215 -10.28 -5.59 -3.42
N THR A 216 -11.42 -5.97 -2.82
CA THR A 216 -12.44 -6.81 -3.45
C THR A 216 -13.73 -6.07 -3.79
N LEU A 217 -13.80 -4.75 -3.52
CA LEU A 217 -14.92 -3.89 -3.91
C LEU A 217 -15.12 -3.87 -5.42
N PHE A 218 -14.04 -3.63 -6.18
CA PHE A 218 -14.11 -3.58 -7.64
C PHE A 218 -14.54 -4.92 -8.25
N LEU A 219 -14.07 -6.03 -7.67
CA LEU A 219 -14.47 -7.38 -8.08
C LEU A 219 -15.99 -7.58 -7.90
N SER A 220 -16.54 -7.09 -6.79
CA SER A 220 -17.97 -7.16 -6.51
C SER A 220 -18.78 -6.34 -7.50
N TYR A 221 -18.34 -5.12 -7.83
CA TYR A 221 -19.00 -4.29 -8.85
C TYR A 221 -18.98 -4.93 -10.24
N ILE A 222 -17.87 -5.55 -10.64
CA ILE A 222 -17.79 -6.27 -11.91
C ILE A 222 -18.80 -7.41 -11.92
N ALA A 223 -18.86 -8.22 -10.85
CA ALA A 223 -19.80 -9.33 -10.76
C ALA A 223 -21.28 -8.88 -10.76
N GLU A 224 -21.59 -7.77 -10.12
CA GLU A 224 -22.94 -7.19 -10.15
C GLU A 224 -23.37 -6.73 -11.54
N VAL A 225 -22.45 -6.15 -12.32
CA VAL A 225 -22.72 -5.75 -13.70
C VAL A 225 -22.83 -6.99 -14.59
N MET A 226 -21.91 -7.94 -14.46
CA MET A 226 -21.97 -9.21 -15.19
C MET A 226 -23.28 -9.96 -14.94
N GLY A 227 -23.76 -10.00 -13.69
CA GLY A 227 -25.03 -10.65 -13.36
C GLY A 227 -26.22 -10.05 -14.12
N ARG A 228 -26.17 -8.77 -14.48
CA ARG A 228 -27.21 -8.09 -15.27
C ARG A 228 -27.02 -8.24 -16.78
N VAL A 229 -25.78 -8.39 -17.24
CA VAL A 229 -25.44 -8.52 -18.67
C VAL A 229 -25.63 -9.96 -19.15
N LEU A 230 -25.21 -10.97 -18.37
CA LEU A 230 -25.27 -12.38 -18.75
C LEU A 230 -26.67 -12.85 -19.20
N PRO A 231 -27.78 -12.53 -18.48
CA PRO A 231 -29.13 -12.93 -18.92
C PRO A 231 -29.64 -12.22 -20.18
N ARG A 232 -28.99 -11.10 -20.57
CA ARG A 232 -29.30 -10.38 -21.82
C ARG A 232 -28.69 -11.09 -23.02
N VAL A 233 -27.43 -11.52 -22.90
CA VAL A 233 -26.67 -12.14 -24.01
C VAL A 233 -26.84 -13.66 -24.08
N ASN A 234 -27.31 -14.30 -23.01
CA ASN A 234 -27.59 -15.73 -23.00
C ASN A 234 -28.91 -16.05 -22.29
N SER A 235 -29.90 -16.52 -23.05
CA SER A 235 -31.22 -16.90 -22.53
C SER A 235 -31.20 -18.13 -21.63
N SER A 236 -30.19 -19.00 -21.75
CA SER A 236 -30.06 -20.21 -20.91
C SER A 236 -29.64 -19.90 -19.46
N LEU A 237 -29.16 -18.69 -19.19
CA LEU A 237 -28.85 -18.19 -17.85
C LEU A 237 -30.04 -17.42 -17.23
N ARG A 238 -31.24 -17.46 -17.83
CA ARG A 238 -32.42 -16.89 -17.20
C ARG A 238 -32.92 -17.87 -16.13
N SER A 239 -32.93 -17.39 -14.89
CA SER A 239 -33.55 -18.09 -13.77
C SER A 239 -34.97 -18.53 -14.12
N VAL A 240 -35.23 -19.83 -13.97
CA VAL A 240 -36.57 -20.40 -14.06
C VAL A 240 -37.34 -19.89 -12.84
N ARG A 241 -38.37 -19.08 -13.09
CA ARG A 241 -39.32 -18.61 -12.07
C ARG A 241 -40.03 -19.77 -11.41
#